data_AF-H3RC35-F1
#
_entry.id   AF-H3RC35-F1
#
_cell.length_a   1.000
_cell.length_b   1.000
_cell.length_c   1.000
_cell.angle_alpha   90.00
_cell.angle_beta   90.00
_cell.angle_gamma   90.00
#
_symmetry.space_group_name_H-M   'P 1'
#
loop_
_entity.id
_entity.type
_entity.pdbx_description
1 polymer ?
#
loop_
_entity_poly.entity_id
_entity_poly.type
_entity_poly.pdbx_seq_one_letter_code
_entity_poly.pdbx_strand_id
1 'polypeptide(L)'
;MTHSRKEILWINTLKGGCILLVVLHHAIITTFAPSLHHLTAGLLPAQGWVAFNTWLSPLRMPAFFFVSGLLAANAVVKKSWQEVFTKKFSNIVYLYLLWGVIQWLSIHYISTHLGERLSSSKNAAYADSPLEFIKLLMLSMTSLWYLYALAGFFLVTKLFHQQKRVLLAAAIAANYAAQFNLIPGWGLASVAQNSLYFLLGVFFSARLIELSALKGRHWLWLGAIALVGIAHHAGGIYKNPFYSLLTIVFGIVLCRFLNAHFRMTWLNAIGRNTLQIYVLHRIFIELLGLSAITLALHFGWFGNAGFSWAWALLMPVTGVAVCTLLSLLVWSLLNRGPGRMLFLHPRLVSQRQPETQTLS
;
A
#
# COMPACT_ATOMS: atom_id res chain seq x y z
N MET A 1 9.23 -6.48 -28.80
CA MET A 1 9.31 -5.61 -27.59
C MET A 1 10.69 -5.78 -26.96
N THR A 2 11.40 -4.70 -26.66
CA THR A 2 12.75 -4.76 -26.05
C THR A 2 12.71 -5.37 -24.63
N HIS A 3 13.79 -6.03 -24.22
CA HIS A 3 13.92 -6.65 -22.88
C HIS A 3 13.66 -5.63 -21.76
N SER A 4 14.12 -4.38 -21.91
CA SER A 4 13.89 -3.30 -20.95
C SER A 4 12.41 -2.92 -20.78
N ARG A 5 11.63 -2.93 -21.87
CA ARG A 5 10.18 -2.64 -21.80
C ARG A 5 9.44 -3.75 -21.07
N LYS A 6 9.81 -5.01 -21.26
CA LYS A 6 9.22 -6.15 -20.52
C LYS A 6 9.52 -6.08 -19.02
N GLU A 7 10.74 -5.67 -18.66
CA GLU A 7 11.14 -5.47 -17.25
C GLU A 7 10.33 -4.36 -16.55
N ILE A 8 9.96 -3.30 -17.26
CA ILE A 8 9.12 -2.22 -16.70
C ILE A 8 7.65 -2.66 -16.51
N LEU A 9 7.14 -3.55 -17.37
CA LEU A 9 5.73 -3.96 -17.33
C LEU A 9 5.39 -4.84 -16.13
N TRP A 10 6.22 -5.84 -15.78
CA TRP A 10 5.94 -6.66 -14.62
C TRP A 10 5.96 -5.83 -13.32
N ILE A 11 6.86 -4.83 -13.23
CA ILE A 11 6.93 -3.90 -12.09
C ILE A 11 5.62 -3.11 -11.97
N ASN A 12 5.13 -2.54 -13.06
CA ASN A 12 3.87 -1.80 -13.06
C ASN A 12 2.69 -2.72 -12.71
N THR A 13 2.65 -3.92 -13.25
CA THR A 13 1.60 -4.91 -12.94
C THR A 13 1.60 -5.28 -11.46
N LEU A 14 2.79 -5.54 -10.88
CA LEU A 14 2.93 -5.84 -9.46
C LEU A 14 2.48 -4.67 -8.59
N LYS A 15 2.96 -3.45 -8.88
CA LYS A 15 2.50 -2.23 -8.19
C LYS A 15 0.97 -2.04 -8.30
N GLY A 16 0.40 -2.31 -9.47
CA GLY A 16 -1.02 -2.26 -9.74
C GLY A 16 -1.81 -3.25 -8.87
N GLY A 17 -1.35 -4.50 -8.80
CA GLY A 17 -1.92 -5.51 -7.91
C GLY A 17 -1.82 -5.08 -6.45
N CYS A 18 -0.64 -4.67 -5.98
CA CYS A 18 -0.42 -4.23 -4.61
C CYS A 18 -1.36 -3.08 -4.22
N ILE A 19 -1.51 -2.04 -5.05
CA ILE A 19 -2.38 -0.90 -4.70
C ILE A 19 -3.86 -1.31 -4.65
N LEU A 20 -4.33 -2.17 -5.55
CA LEU A 20 -5.71 -2.68 -5.50
C LEU A 20 -5.95 -3.49 -4.23
N LEU A 21 -4.96 -4.28 -3.79
CA LEU A 21 -5.05 -5.02 -2.53
C LEU A 21 -5.00 -4.13 -1.29
N VAL A 22 -4.34 -2.95 -1.37
CA VAL A 22 -4.40 -1.93 -0.31
C VAL A 22 -5.80 -1.31 -0.24
N VAL A 23 -6.40 -0.98 -1.39
CA VAL A 23 -7.80 -0.49 -1.43
C VAL A 23 -8.74 -1.55 -0.87
N LEU A 24 -8.57 -2.82 -1.28
CA LEU A 24 -9.37 -3.95 -0.76
C LEU A 24 -9.22 -4.09 0.75
N HIS A 25 -8.00 -3.98 1.26
CA HIS A 25 -7.73 -4.04 2.69
C HIS A 25 -8.52 -2.99 3.45
N HIS A 26 -8.42 -1.74 3.01
CA HIS A 26 -9.11 -0.64 3.66
C HIS A 26 -10.63 -0.80 3.58
N ALA A 27 -11.17 -1.17 2.42
CA ALA A 27 -12.60 -1.44 2.26
C ALA A 27 -13.09 -2.56 3.19
N ILE A 28 -12.27 -3.60 3.39
CA ILE A 28 -12.62 -4.70 4.28
C ILE A 28 -12.60 -4.26 5.75
N ILE A 29 -11.51 -3.64 6.21
CA ILE A 29 -11.37 -3.35 7.65
C ILE A 29 -12.28 -2.22 8.14
N THR A 30 -12.69 -1.28 7.27
CA THR A 30 -13.56 -0.16 7.69
C THR A 30 -15.01 -0.34 7.38
N THR A 31 -15.37 -1.14 6.38
CA THR A 31 -16.73 -1.14 5.88
C THR A 31 -17.28 -2.55 5.86
N PHE A 32 -16.57 -3.49 5.22
CA PHE A 32 -17.09 -4.85 5.06
C PHE A 32 -17.14 -5.61 6.39
N ALA A 33 -16.00 -5.74 7.08
CA ALA A 33 -15.91 -6.50 8.33
C ALA A 33 -16.89 -5.99 9.40
N PRO A 34 -17.02 -4.67 9.65
CA PRO A 34 -18.06 -4.16 10.56
C PRO A 34 -19.49 -4.51 10.12
N SER A 35 -19.78 -4.52 8.82
CA SER A 35 -21.12 -4.82 8.30
C SER A 35 -21.56 -6.28 8.45
N LEU A 36 -20.64 -7.23 8.72
CA LEU A 36 -20.96 -8.66 8.81
C LEU A 36 -22.02 -8.95 9.87
N HIS A 37 -22.06 -8.17 10.96
CA HIS A 37 -23.05 -8.34 12.03
C HIS A 37 -24.49 -8.05 11.59
N HIS A 38 -24.67 -7.31 10.50
CA HIS A 38 -25.99 -7.01 9.95
C HIS A 38 -26.47 -8.06 8.96
N LEU A 39 -25.57 -8.88 8.41
CA LEU A 39 -25.94 -9.86 7.38
C LEU A 39 -26.83 -10.96 7.95
N THR A 40 -27.94 -11.23 7.25
CA THR A 40 -28.85 -12.33 7.56
C THR A 40 -28.57 -13.58 6.73
N ALA A 41 -27.76 -13.47 5.67
CA ALA A 41 -27.36 -14.56 4.78
C ALA A 41 -25.96 -14.32 4.20
N GLY A 42 -25.33 -15.35 3.63
CA GLY A 42 -24.02 -15.21 2.99
C GLY A 42 -22.84 -15.02 3.97
N LEU A 43 -22.97 -15.44 5.23
CA LEU A 43 -21.87 -15.30 6.21
C LEU A 43 -20.61 -16.07 5.81
N LEU A 44 -20.74 -17.27 5.23
CA LEU A 44 -19.59 -18.09 4.81
C LEU A 44 -18.70 -17.38 3.77
N PRO A 45 -19.21 -16.90 2.62
CA PRO A 45 -18.36 -16.15 1.69
C PRO A 45 -17.87 -14.83 2.30
N ALA A 46 -18.64 -14.18 3.17
CA ALA A 46 -18.20 -12.96 3.85
C ALA A 46 -16.97 -13.21 4.75
N GLN A 47 -17.00 -14.28 5.55
CA GLN A 47 -15.85 -14.73 6.33
C GLN A 47 -14.68 -15.15 5.42
N GLY A 48 -14.98 -15.78 4.28
CA GLY A 48 -14.00 -16.09 3.24
C GLY A 48 -13.23 -14.87 2.76
N TRP A 49 -13.91 -13.74 2.51
CA TRP A 49 -13.27 -12.48 2.15
C TRP A 49 -12.36 -11.92 3.24
N VAL A 50 -12.80 -11.97 4.51
CA VAL A 50 -12.00 -11.52 5.66
C VAL A 50 -10.73 -12.37 5.80
N ALA A 51 -10.85 -13.69 5.68
CA ALA A 51 -9.72 -14.62 5.68
C ALA A 51 -8.79 -14.35 4.50
N PHE A 52 -9.32 -14.25 3.29
CA PHE A 52 -8.55 -13.95 2.07
C PHE A 52 -7.73 -12.66 2.20
N ASN A 53 -8.34 -11.59 2.72
CA ASN A 53 -7.67 -10.33 3.01
C ASN A 53 -6.52 -10.45 4.02
N THR A 54 -6.62 -11.39 4.95
CA THR A 54 -5.58 -11.66 5.94
C THR A 54 -4.41 -12.38 5.29
N TRP A 55 -4.67 -13.41 4.49
CA TRP A 55 -3.65 -14.19 3.77
C TRP A 55 -2.91 -13.39 2.69
N LEU A 56 -3.55 -12.37 2.11
CA LEU A 56 -2.92 -11.48 1.13
C LEU A 56 -2.01 -10.41 1.73
N SER A 57 -1.89 -10.32 3.05
CA SER A 57 -1.03 -9.34 3.71
C SER A 57 0.41 -9.29 3.17
N PRO A 58 1.07 -10.44 2.91
CA PRO A 58 2.41 -10.47 2.34
C PRO A 58 2.52 -9.89 0.92
N LEU A 59 1.45 -9.95 0.12
CA LEU A 59 1.43 -9.42 -1.25
C LEU A 59 1.18 -7.90 -1.29
N ARG A 60 0.65 -7.32 -0.21
CA ARG A 60 0.37 -5.88 -0.11
C ARG A 60 1.64 -5.08 0.17
N MET A 61 2.02 -4.99 1.44
CA MET A 61 3.05 -4.06 1.88
C MET A 61 4.46 -4.60 1.65
N PRO A 62 4.78 -5.87 1.98
CA PRO A 62 6.11 -6.41 1.72
C PRO A 62 6.51 -6.33 0.25
N ALA A 63 5.66 -6.78 -0.67
CA ALA A 63 5.94 -6.70 -2.10
C ALA A 63 6.06 -5.26 -2.60
N PHE A 64 5.21 -4.35 -2.11
CA PHE A 64 5.25 -2.94 -2.51
C PHE A 64 6.52 -2.24 -2.01
N PHE A 65 6.96 -2.51 -0.78
CA PHE A 65 8.24 -2.00 -0.26
C PHE A 65 9.44 -2.62 -0.97
N PHE A 66 9.40 -3.91 -1.32
CA PHE A 66 10.43 -4.54 -2.15
C PHE A 66 10.60 -3.82 -3.49
N VAL A 67 9.50 -3.57 -4.21
CA VAL A 67 9.54 -2.83 -5.49
C VAL A 67 10.07 -1.42 -5.27
N SER A 68 9.68 -0.75 -4.20
CA SER A 68 10.20 0.59 -3.89
C SER A 68 11.68 0.60 -3.56
N GLY A 69 12.19 -0.40 -2.86
CA GLY A 69 13.62 -0.59 -2.64
C GLY A 69 14.37 -0.83 -3.96
N LEU A 70 13.83 -1.70 -4.82
CA LEU A 70 14.38 -1.96 -6.17
C LEU A 70 14.47 -0.65 -6.99
N LEU A 71 13.42 0.16 -6.99
CA LEU A 71 13.39 1.43 -7.72
C LEU A 71 14.26 2.53 -7.06
N ALA A 72 14.52 2.43 -5.75
CA ALA A 72 15.36 3.34 -5.01
C ALA A 72 16.85 2.97 -5.05
N ALA A 73 17.20 1.73 -5.41
CA ALA A 73 18.55 1.18 -5.28
C ALA A 73 19.65 2.07 -5.89
N ASN A 74 19.44 2.56 -7.12
CA ASN A 74 20.40 3.44 -7.79
C ASN A 74 20.57 4.78 -7.05
N ALA A 75 19.47 5.39 -6.63
CA ALA A 75 19.50 6.65 -5.87
C ALA A 75 20.17 6.48 -4.50
N VAL A 76 19.95 5.35 -3.85
CA VAL A 76 20.57 5.02 -2.56
C VAL A 76 22.08 4.81 -2.72
N VAL A 77 22.50 3.98 -3.67
CA VAL A 77 23.90 3.52 -3.72
C VAL A 77 24.82 4.45 -4.52
N LYS A 78 24.34 5.05 -5.61
CA LYS A 78 25.22 5.72 -6.59
C LYS A 78 25.13 7.24 -6.59
N LYS A 79 23.99 7.82 -6.20
CA LYS A 79 23.74 9.26 -6.32
C LYS A 79 24.22 10.06 -5.12
N SER A 80 24.60 11.32 -5.33
CA SER A 80 24.99 12.23 -4.25
C SER A 80 23.77 12.68 -3.42
N TRP A 81 24.00 13.23 -2.22
CA TRP A 81 22.91 13.76 -1.40
C TRP A 81 22.15 14.89 -2.08
N GLN A 82 22.82 15.76 -2.83
CA GLN A 82 22.18 16.86 -3.57
C GLN A 82 21.24 16.34 -4.67
N GLU A 83 21.62 15.26 -5.36
CA GLU A 83 20.78 14.60 -6.36
C GLU A 83 19.59 13.83 -5.77
N VAL A 84 19.65 13.53 -4.47
CA VAL A 84 18.75 12.62 -3.77
C VAL A 84 17.74 13.36 -2.89
N PHE A 85 18.20 14.35 -2.12
CA PHE A 85 17.37 15.42 -1.56
C PHE A 85 16.89 16.38 -2.66
N THR A 86 16.76 15.86 -3.89
CA THR A 86 15.92 16.45 -4.90
C THR A 86 14.47 16.41 -4.46
N LYS A 87 13.70 17.11 -5.26
CA LYS A 87 12.25 17.24 -5.17
C LYS A 87 11.49 15.92 -4.98
N LYS A 88 12.04 14.74 -5.32
CA LYS A 88 11.36 13.45 -5.12
C LYS A 88 11.21 13.09 -3.64
N PHE A 89 12.26 13.27 -2.84
CA PHE A 89 12.19 13.04 -1.39
C PHE A 89 11.26 14.06 -0.72
N SER A 90 11.45 15.35 -1.03
CA SER A 90 10.57 16.42 -0.54
C SER A 90 9.11 16.21 -0.94
N ASN A 91 8.85 15.64 -2.12
CA ASN A 91 7.50 15.30 -2.58
C ASN A 91 6.86 14.21 -1.73
N ILE A 92 7.59 13.18 -1.30
CA ILE A 92 7.05 12.13 -0.44
C ILE A 92 6.61 12.73 0.90
N VAL A 93 7.47 13.53 1.53
CA VAL A 93 7.16 14.19 2.81
C VAL A 93 6.00 15.18 2.65
N TYR A 94 6.03 15.99 1.60
CA TYR A 94 4.97 16.94 1.29
C TYR A 94 3.62 16.27 1.12
N LEU A 95 3.54 15.20 0.32
CA LEU A 95 2.29 14.48 0.11
C LEU A 95 1.81 13.77 1.37
N TYR A 96 2.72 13.27 2.21
CA TYR A 96 2.35 12.69 3.49
C TYR A 96 1.66 13.72 4.40
N LEU A 97 2.23 14.92 4.53
CA LEU A 97 1.68 15.98 5.36
C LEU A 97 0.39 16.54 4.75
N LEU A 98 0.41 16.91 3.46
CA LEU A 98 -0.73 17.50 2.76
C LEU A 98 -1.94 16.56 2.79
N TRP A 99 -1.78 15.33 2.31
CA TRP A 99 -2.89 14.39 2.28
C TRP A 99 -3.24 13.88 3.67
N GLY A 100 -2.32 13.91 4.64
CA GLY A 100 -2.64 13.63 6.03
C GLY A 100 -3.68 14.60 6.55
N VAL A 101 -3.47 15.90 6.32
CA VAL A 101 -4.42 16.96 6.70
C VAL A 101 -5.72 16.83 5.90
N ILE A 102 -5.66 16.65 4.58
CA ILE A 102 -6.87 16.52 3.74
C ILE A 102 -7.71 15.32 4.18
N GLN A 103 -7.08 14.16 4.40
CA GLN A 103 -7.78 12.96 4.86
C GLN A 103 -8.41 13.18 6.22
N TRP A 104 -7.68 13.76 7.18
CA TRP A 104 -8.23 14.06 8.50
C TRP A 104 -9.45 14.97 8.42
N LEU A 105 -9.34 16.11 7.73
CA LEU A 105 -10.47 17.05 7.59
C LEU A 105 -11.66 16.42 6.87
N SER A 106 -11.42 15.69 5.78
CA SER A 106 -12.49 15.08 4.97
C SER A 106 -13.18 13.96 5.73
N ILE A 107 -12.42 13.04 6.33
CA ILE A 107 -12.97 11.88 7.06
C ILE A 107 -13.65 12.33 8.34
N HIS A 108 -13.09 13.30 9.06
CA HIS A 108 -13.74 13.90 10.21
C HIS A 108 -15.10 14.49 9.82
N TYR A 109 -15.15 15.31 8.75
CA TYR A 109 -16.41 15.89 8.24
C TYR A 109 -17.43 14.82 7.83
N ILE A 110 -17.01 13.78 7.10
CA ILE A 110 -17.89 12.68 6.70
C ILE A 110 -18.46 11.98 7.94
N SER A 111 -17.61 11.64 8.91
CA SER A 111 -18.02 10.92 10.12
C SER A 111 -18.92 11.73 11.05
N THR A 112 -18.83 13.07 11.03
CA THR A 112 -19.70 13.90 11.88
C THR A 112 -21.07 14.14 11.25
N HIS A 113 -21.21 14.01 9.92
CA HIS A 113 -22.44 14.35 9.19
C HIS A 113 -23.19 13.15 8.60
N LEU A 114 -22.51 12.03 8.29
CA LEU A 114 -23.13 10.87 7.62
C LEU A 114 -23.39 9.67 8.55
N GLY A 115 -22.84 9.66 9.76
CA GLY A 115 -23.05 8.59 10.74
C GLY A 115 -21.80 8.26 11.55
N GLU A 116 -21.97 7.50 12.63
CA GLU A 116 -20.87 7.12 13.51
C GLU A 116 -19.77 6.32 12.80
N ARG A 117 -18.53 6.48 13.30
CA ARG A 117 -17.33 5.85 12.74
C ARG A 117 -17.48 4.33 12.69
N LEU A 118 -17.27 3.73 11.52
CA LEU A 118 -17.33 2.27 11.36
C LEU A 118 -16.10 1.53 11.89
N SER A 119 -14.98 2.24 12.10
CA SER A 119 -13.73 1.67 12.60
C SER A 119 -13.36 2.27 13.95
N SER A 120 -13.10 1.40 14.93
CA SER A 120 -12.59 1.76 16.26
C SER A 120 -11.06 1.87 16.31
N SER A 121 -10.37 1.70 15.17
CA SER A 121 -8.91 1.75 15.13
C SER A 121 -8.39 3.17 15.32
N LYS A 122 -7.50 3.36 16.31
CA LYS A 122 -6.74 4.62 16.47
C LYS A 122 -5.99 4.96 15.19
N ASN A 123 -6.39 6.05 14.53
CA ASN A 123 -5.83 6.50 13.26
C ASN A 123 -5.90 8.03 13.19
N ALA A 124 -4.88 8.68 12.62
CA ALA A 124 -4.81 10.13 12.47
C ALA A 124 -6.02 10.70 11.73
N ALA A 125 -6.59 9.95 10.77
CA ALA A 125 -7.79 10.37 10.05
C ALA A 125 -9.03 10.55 10.94
N TYR A 126 -9.06 9.90 12.11
CA TYR A 126 -10.16 9.97 13.08
C TYR A 126 -9.79 10.78 14.34
N ALA A 127 -8.67 11.52 14.32
CA ALA A 127 -8.26 12.30 15.48
C ALA A 127 -9.32 13.37 15.84
N ASP A 128 -9.56 13.56 17.14
CA ASP A 128 -10.57 14.50 17.63
C ASP A 128 -10.00 15.90 17.84
N SER A 129 -8.66 16.03 17.89
CA SER A 129 -7.97 17.32 18.06
C SER A 129 -6.73 17.44 17.15
N PRO A 130 -6.29 18.67 16.84
CA PRO A 130 -5.04 18.89 16.10
C PRO A 130 -3.81 18.26 16.76
N LEU A 131 -3.74 18.29 18.10
CA LEU A 131 -2.62 17.72 18.85
C LEU A 131 -2.58 16.20 18.73
N GLU A 132 -3.74 15.55 18.85
CA GLU A 132 -3.85 14.11 18.63
C GLU A 132 -3.51 13.74 17.19
N PHE A 133 -4.01 14.50 16.21
CA PHE A 133 -3.69 14.31 14.79
C PHE A 133 -2.17 14.32 14.57
N ILE A 134 -1.46 15.34 15.08
CA ILE A 134 0.00 15.45 14.97
C ILE A 134 0.68 14.25 15.64
N LYS A 135 0.26 13.87 16.85
CA LYS A 135 0.81 12.73 17.57
C LYS A 135 0.67 11.43 16.77
N LEU A 136 -0.52 11.14 16.25
CA LEU A 136 -0.78 9.94 15.46
C LEU A 136 -0.03 9.95 14.12
N LEU A 137 0.10 11.14 13.50
CA LEU A 137 0.88 11.33 12.28
C LEU A 137 2.38 11.07 12.52
N MET A 138 2.93 11.46 13.67
CA MET A 138 4.33 11.18 14.02
C MET A 138 4.59 9.71 14.34
N LEU A 139 3.58 9.02 14.90
CA LEU A 139 3.62 7.58 15.18
C LEU A 139 3.29 6.70 13.96
N SER A 140 3.17 7.30 12.77
CA SER A 140 2.80 6.60 11.53
C SER A 140 1.45 5.86 11.62
N MET A 141 0.56 6.29 12.52
CA MET A 141 -0.77 5.69 12.71
C MET A 141 -1.77 6.34 11.76
N THR A 142 -1.52 6.26 10.46
CA THR A 142 -2.36 6.84 9.41
C THR A 142 -2.46 5.89 8.21
N SER A 143 -3.52 5.99 7.41
CA SER A 143 -3.60 5.25 6.14
C SER A 143 -2.43 5.58 5.20
N LEU A 144 -1.80 6.74 5.38
CA LEU A 144 -0.67 7.23 4.59
C LEU A 144 0.71 6.73 5.04
N TRP A 145 0.78 5.84 6.03
CA TRP A 145 2.02 5.39 6.69
C TRP A 145 3.12 4.87 5.74
N TYR A 146 2.75 4.33 4.57
CA TYR A 146 3.74 3.91 3.57
C TYR A 146 4.65 5.05 3.12
N LEU A 147 4.14 6.28 2.98
CA LEU A 147 4.96 7.44 2.59
C LEU A 147 5.95 7.83 3.71
N TYR A 148 5.48 7.78 4.97
CA TYR A 148 6.32 7.96 6.15
C TYR A 148 7.45 6.92 6.16
N ALA A 149 7.10 5.65 6.03
CA ALA A 149 8.05 4.54 6.01
C ALA A 149 9.04 4.67 4.86
N LEU A 150 8.56 5.01 3.66
CA LEU A 150 9.42 5.15 2.48
C LEU A 150 10.44 6.28 2.64
N ALA A 151 10.03 7.43 3.19
CA ALA A 151 10.95 8.52 3.50
C ALA A 151 12.00 8.08 4.53
N GLY A 152 11.57 7.46 5.64
CA GLY A 152 12.46 6.98 6.69
C GLY A 152 13.44 5.91 6.20
N PHE A 153 12.94 4.87 5.54
CA PHE A 153 13.77 3.80 4.98
C PHE A 153 14.78 4.34 3.99
N PHE A 154 14.35 5.23 3.10
CA PHE A 154 15.24 5.84 2.12
C PHE A 154 16.37 6.60 2.82
N LEU A 155 16.05 7.44 3.82
CA LEU A 155 17.03 8.23 4.57
C LEU A 155 18.03 7.35 5.31
N VAL A 156 17.54 6.41 6.12
CA VAL A 156 18.38 5.49 6.91
C VAL A 156 19.24 4.63 5.99
N THR A 157 18.66 4.06 4.94
CA THR A 157 19.42 3.21 4.02
C THR A 157 20.49 4.03 3.30
N LYS A 158 20.20 5.26 2.88
CA LYS A 158 21.19 6.13 2.21
C LYS A 158 22.35 6.49 3.14
N LEU A 159 22.07 6.84 4.40
CA LEU A 159 23.08 7.15 5.41
C LEU A 159 24.03 5.96 5.65
N PHE A 160 23.49 4.75 5.73
CA PHE A 160 24.24 3.55 6.17
C PHE A 160 24.41 2.49 5.07
N HIS A 161 24.30 2.86 3.79
CA HIS A 161 24.30 1.88 2.69
C HIS A 161 25.62 1.08 2.59
N GLN A 162 26.73 1.64 3.09
CA GLN A 162 28.02 0.96 3.16
C GLN A 162 28.00 -0.18 4.19
N GLN A 163 27.25 -0.04 5.29
CA GLN A 163 27.07 -1.03 6.35
C GLN A 163 25.86 -1.95 6.07
N LYS A 164 25.70 -2.42 4.82
CA LYS A 164 24.53 -3.22 4.39
C LYS A 164 24.21 -4.42 5.29
N ARG A 165 25.23 -5.06 5.88
CA ARG A 165 25.05 -6.22 6.79
C ARG A 165 24.41 -5.80 8.12
N VAL A 166 24.84 -4.66 8.67
CA VAL A 166 24.28 -4.09 9.91
C VAL A 166 22.84 -3.66 9.67
N LEU A 167 22.57 -2.98 8.55
CA LEU A 167 21.20 -2.60 8.18
C LEU A 167 20.28 -3.82 8.07
N LEU A 168 20.75 -4.90 7.44
CA LEU A 168 19.97 -6.12 7.30
C LEU A 168 19.72 -6.79 8.66
N ALA A 169 20.73 -6.90 9.51
CA ALA A 169 20.60 -7.45 10.86
C ALA A 169 19.60 -6.63 11.70
N ALA A 170 19.71 -5.29 11.65
CA ALA A 170 18.80 -4.38 12.33
C ALA A 170 17.36 -4.51 11.82
N ALA A 171 17.15 -4.67 10.50
CA ALA A 171 15.82 -4.85 9.94
C ALA A 171 15.20 -6.22 10.28
N ILE A 172 16.01 -7.28 10.37
CA ILE A 172 15.56 -8.59 10.86
C ILE A 172 15.15 -8.47 12.33
N ALA A 173 15.98 -7.85 13.17
CA ALA A 173 15.66 -7.63 14.58
C ALA A 173 14.39 -6.77 14.74
N ALA A 174 14.24 -5.69 13.98
CA ALA A 174 13.05 -4.84 13.98
C ALA A 174 11.79 -5.59 13.51
N ASN A 175 11.92 -6.49 12.54
CA ASN A 175 10.83 -7.35 12.08
C ASN A 175 10.33 -8.28 13.19
N TYR A 176 11.24 -8.96 13.89
CA TYR A 176 10.88 -9.80 15.04
C TYR A 176 10.38 -8.98 16.24
N ALA A 177 10.96 -7.82 16.53
CA ALA A 177 10.49 -6.94 17.59
C ALA A 177 9.04 -6.49 17.36
N ALA A 178 8.68 -6.14 16.11
CA ALA A 178 7.30 -5.83 15.75
C ALA A 178 6.37 -7.04 15.89
N GLN A 179 6.88 -8.25 15.64
CA GLN A 179 6.12 -9.49 15.74
C GLN A 179 5.86 -9.92 17.18
N PHE A 180 6.84 -9.74 18.07
CA PHE A 180 6.71 -10.01 19.50
C PHE A 180 6.04 -8.84 20.26
N ASN A 181 5.42 -7.91 19.55
CA ASN A 181 4.72 -6.74 20.11
C ASN A 181 5.61 -5.87 21.03
N LEU A 182 6.93 -5.86 20.79
CA LEU A 182 7.87 -5.01 21.54
C LEU A 182 7.82 -3.54 21.10
N ILE A 183 7.21 -3.28 19.94
CA ILE A 183 7.05 -1.93 19.39
C ILE A 183 5.60 -1.48 19.61
N PRO A 184 5.36 -0.41 20.38
CA PRO A 184 4.02 0.04 20.68
C PRO A 184 3.35 0.65 19.45
N GLY A 185 2.06 0.33 19.27
CA GLY A 185 1.21 0.89 18.21
C GLY A 185 1.43 0.22 16.85
N TRP A 186 0.33 0.10 16.09
CA TRP A 186 0.36 -0.60 14.80
C TRP A 186 1.18 0.13 13.74
N GLY A 187 1.30 1.46 13.81
CA GLY A 187 2.01 2.29 12.83
C GLY A 187 3.51 1.97 12.80
N LEU A 188 4.22 2.30 13.88
CA LEU A 188 5.66 2.02 14.00
C LEU A 188 5.99 0.52 13.92
N ALA A 189 5.14 -0.36 14.45
CA ALA A 189 5.33 -1.81 14.28
C ALA A 189 5.27 -2.22 12.79
N SER A 190 4.36 -1.64 12.01
CA SER A 190 4.27 -1.89 10.56
C SER A 190 5.50 -1.34 9.82
N VAL A 191 6.01 -0.17 10.22
CA VAL A 191 7.25 0.40 9.68
C VAL A 191 8.43 -0.53 9.97
N ALA A 192 8.63 -0.92 11.23
CA ALA A 192 9.70 -1.83 11.63
C ALA A 192 9.66 -3.16 10.87
N GLN A 193 8.47 -3.77 10.79
CA GLN A 193 8.24 -5.02 10.08
C GLN A 193 8.62 -4.93 8.59
N ASN A 194 8.30 -3.83 7.93
CA ASN A 194 8.46 -3.72 6.49
C ASN A 194 9.82 -3.17 6.02
N SER A 195 10.65 -2.69 6.95
CA SER A 195 12.00 -2.22 6.65
C SER A 195 12.85 -3.28 5.92
N LEU A 196 12.70 -4.55 6.33
CA LEU A 196 13.38 -5.70 5.74
C LEU A 196 13.15 -5.80 4.22
N TYR A 197 11.91 -5.67 3.78
CA TYR A 197 11.57 -5.85 2.35
C TYR A 197 12.08 -4.70 1.49
N PHE A 198 12.09 -3.47 2.02
CA PHE A 198 12.72 -2.35 1.34
C PHE A 198 14.23 -2.59 1.15
N LEU A 199 14.94 -3.03 2.19
CA LEU A 199 16.38 -3.34 2.10
C LEU A 199 16.66 -4.51 1.15
N LEU A 200 15.81 -5.54 1.13
CA LEU A 200 15.88 -6.62 0.14
C LEU A 200 15.72 -6.08 -1.28
N GLY A 201 14.83 -5.11 -1.50
CA GLY A 201 14.70 -4.40 -2.76
C GLY A 201 15.97 -3.64 -3.16
N VAL A 202 16.56 -2.90 -2.22
CA VAL A 202 17.76 -2.09 -2.48
C VAL A 202 18.99 -2.94 -2.79
N PHE A 203 19.27 -3.94 -1.95
CA PHE A 203 20.55 -4.66 -1.98
C PHE A 203 20.48 -6.04 -2.66
N PHE A 204 19.30 -6.68 -2.71
CA PHE A 204 19.16 -8.09 -3.11
C PHE A 204 18.13 -8.31 -4.23
N SER A 205 17.59 -7.25 -4.84
CA SER A 205 16.59 -7.38 -5.89
C SER A 205 17.06 -8.19 -7.10
N ALA A 206 18.32 -8.04 -7.52
CA ALA A 206 18.88 -8.85 -8.61
C ALA A 206 18.82 -10.36 -8.32
N ARG A 207 19.07 -10.77 -7.07
CA ARG A 207 19.00 -12.18 -6.64
C ARG A 207 17.56 -12.69 -6.59
N LEU A 208 16.63 -11.88 -6.10
CA LEU A 208 15.21 -12.23 -6.06
C LEU A 208 14.60 -12.34 -7.46
N ILE A 209 15.01 -11.45 -8.36
CA ILE A 209 14.64 -11.51 -9.78
C ILE A 209 15.26 -12.76 -10.44
N GLU A 210 16.51 -13.12 -10.11
CA GLU A 210 17.13 -14.36 -10.58
C GLU A 210 16.37 -15.60 -10.11
N LEU A 211 15.98 -15.66 -8.82
CA LEU A 211 15.18 -16.76 -8.26
C LEU A 211 13.85 -16.94 -8.99
N SER A 212 13.21 -15.84 -9.40
CA SER A 212 11.95 -15.87 -10.17
C SER A 212 12.08 -16.50 -11.57
N ALA A 213 13.29 -16.83 -12.04
CA ALA A 213 13.47 -17.62 -13.25
C ALA A 213 13.19 -19.12 -13.06
N LEU A 214 12.96 -19.58 -11.82
CA LEU A 214 12.54 -20.95 -11.47
C LEU A 214 13.39 -22.09 -12.10
N LYS A 215 14.70 -21.85 -12.28
CA LYS A 215 15.65 -22.88 -12.72
C LYS A 215 15.72 -24.01 -11.68
N GLY A 216 16.09 -25.23 -12.10
CA GLY A 216 16.20 -26.41 -11.21
C GLY A 216 16.87 -26.13 -9.86
N ARG A 217 18.04 -25.45 -9.88
CA ARG A 217 18.79 -25.07 -8.67
C ARG A 217 18.06 -24.12 -7.72
N HIS A 218 17.08 -23.35 -8.19
CA HIS A 218 16.33 -22.39 -7.37
C HIS A 218 15.26 -23.09 -6.52
N TRP A 219 14.75 -24.25 -6.95
CA TRP A 219 13.74 -25.00 -6.20
C TRP A 219 14.24 -25.47 -4.84
N LEU A 220 15.53 -25.80 -4.72
CA LEU A 220 16.14 -26.12 -3.42
C LEU A 220 16.08 -24.93 -2.47
N TRP A 221 16.45 -23.72 -2.93
CA TRP A 221 16.39 -22.51 -2.12
C TRP A 221 14.95 -22.11 -1.77
N LEU A 222 14.02 -22.19 -2.72
CA LEU A 222 12.61 -21.90 -2.49
C LEU A 222 11.99 -22.91 -1.52
N GLY A 223 12.34 -24.20 -1.64
CA GLY A 223 11.93 -25.26 -0.72
C GLY A 223 12.46 -25.01 0.69
N ALA A 224 13.73 -24.61 0.84
CA ALA A 224 14.30 -24.25 2.12
C ALA A 224 13.58 -23.04 2.76
N ILE A 225 13.33 -21.97 1.99
CA ILE A 225 12.56 -20.81 2.46
C ILE A 225 11.15 -21.22 2.89
N ALA A 226 10.48 -22.10 2.12
CA ALA A 226 9.15 -22.60 2.46
C ALA A 226 9.17 -23.43 3.73
N LEU A 227 10.14 -24.34 3.90
CA LEU A 227 10.28 -25.17 5.09
C LEU A 227 10.49 -24.32 6.34
N VAL A 228 11.38 -23.32 6.29
CA VAL A 228 11.59 -22.38 7.40
C VAL A 228 10.33 -21.56 7.66
N GLY A 229 9.63 -21.14 6.60
CA GLY A 229 8.33 -20.47 6.72
C GLY A 229 7.29 -21.34 7.44
N ILE A 230 7.18 -22.62 7.10
CA ILE A 230 6.28 -23.57 7.74
C ILE A 230 6.65 -23.76 9.20
N ALA A 231 7.94 -23.95 9.52
CA ALA A 231 8.42 -24.07 10.89
C ALA A 231 8.10 -22.81 11.72
N HIS A 232 8.30 -21.62 11.14
CA HIS A 232 7.90 -20.36 11.78
C HIS A 232 6.39 -20.31 12.06
N HIS A 233 5.57 -20.66 11.07
CA HIS A 233 4.12 -20.66 11.24
C HIS A 233 3.68 -21.66 12.32
N ALA A 234 4.26 -22.86 12.34
CA ALA A 234 4.01 -23.87 13.37
C ALA A 234 4.40 -23.38 14.77
N GLY A 235 5.46 -22.54 14.88
CA GLY A 235 5.83 -21.85 16.12
C GLY A 235 4.97 -20.65 16.49
N GLY A 236 3.83 -20.42 15.84
CA GLY A 236 2.91 -19.31 16.13
C GLY A 236 3.29 -17.96 15.51
N ILE A 237 4.28 -17.94 14.60
CA ILE A 237 4.81 -16.73 13.97
C ILE A 237 4.06 -16.44 12.66
N TYR A 238 2.86 -15.84 12.77
CA TYR A 238 1.95 -15.63 11.63
C TYR A 238 2.33 -14.49 10.67
N LYS A 239 3.01 -13.44 11.15
CA LYS A 239 3.53 -12.33 10.33
C LYS A 239 4.85 -12.70 9.63
N ASN A 240 4.80 -13.78 8.86
CA ASN A 240 5.97 -14.55 8.46
C ASN A 240 6.81 -13.88 7.33
N PRO A 241 8.10 -13.56 7.59
CA PRO A 241 8.97 -12.94 6.58
C PRO A 241 9.33 -13.87 5.43
N PHE A 242 9.37 -15.18 5.64
CA PHE A 242 9.66 -16.18 4.61
C PHE A 242 8.50 -16.35 3.64
N TYR A 243 7.26 -16.36 4.14
CA TYR A 243 6.06 -16.33 3.27
C TYR A 243 6.01 -15.05 2.44
N SER A 244 6.42 -13.92 3.02
CA SER A 244 6.54 -12.66 2.28
C SER A 244 7.62 -12.73 1.18
N LEU A 245 8.74 -13.39 1.45
CA LEU A 245 9.80 -13.62 0.45
C LEU A 245 9.32 -14.48 -0.71
N LEU A 246 8.64 -15.59 -0.42
CA LEU A 246 8.03 -16.46 -1.44
C LEU A 246 6.98 -15.70 -2.24
N THR A 247 6.12 -14.93 -1.56
CA THR A 247 5.09 -14.12 -2.20
C THR A 247 5.69 -13.08 -3.15
N ILE A 248 6.83 -12.46 -2.79
CA ILE A 248 7.56 -11.57 -3.69
C ILE A 248 8.05 -12.32 -4.92
N VAL A 249 8.73 -13.47 -4.74
CA VAL A 249 9.26 -14.24 -5.87
C VAL A 249 8.15 -14.73 -6.80
N PHE A 250 7.12 -15.38 -6.26
CA PHE A 250 5.99 -15.87 -7.05
C PHE A 250 5.13 -14.73 -7.60
N GLY A 251 5.07 -13.58 -6.91
CA GLY A 251 4.44 -12.37 -7.43
C GLY A 251 5.15 -11.85 -8.69
N ILE A 252 6.48 -11.88 -8.72
CA ILE A 252 7.26 -11.55 -9.94
C ILE A 252 6.96 -12.56 -11.05
N VAL A 253 6.97 -13.87 -10.75
CA VAL A 253 6.64 -14.94 -11.71
C VAL A 253 5.27 -14.71 -12.32
N LEU A 254 4.25 -14.52 -11.47
CA LEU A 254 2.87 -14.31 -11.89
C LEU A 254 2.74 -13.05 -12.75
N CYS A 255 3.35 -11.93 -12.34
CA CYS A 255 3.29 -10.70 -13.11
C CYS A 255 3.99 -10.82 -14.48
N ARG A 256 5.11 -11.55 -14.55
CA ARG A 256 5.79 -11.85 -15.82
C ARG A 256 4.94 -12.73 -16.71
N PHE A 257 4.34 -13.80 -16.16
CA PHE A 257 3.41 -14.68 -16.86
C PHE A 257 2.22 -13.90 -17.42
N LEU A 258 1.59 -13.06 -16.60
CA LEU A 258 0.43 -12.27 -17.01
C LEU A 258 0.77 -11.30 -18.14
N ASN A 259 1.91 -10.62 -18.11
CA ASN A 259 2.32 -9.72 -19.19
C ASN A 259 2.79 -10.45 -20.45
N ALA A 260 3.17 -11.73 -20.35
CA ALA A 260 3.54 -12.54 -21.50
C ALA A 260 2.32 -13.11 -22.24
N HIS A 261 1.25 -13.44 -21.51
CA HIS A 261 0.07 -14.15 -22.07
C HIS A 261 -1.17 -13.25 -22.21
N PHE A 262 -1.27 -12.16 -21.46
CA PHE A 262 -2.44 -11.29 -21.45
C PHE A 262 -2.09 -9.81 -21.67
N ARG A 263 -3.06 -9.05 -22.18
CA ARG A 263 -2.94 -7.60 -22.34
C ARG A 263 -3.21 -6.90 -21.01
N MET A 264 -2.21 -6.81 -20.15
CA MET A 264 -2.31 -6.18 -18.82
C MET A 264 -2.28 -4.64 -18.86
N THR A 265 -2.77 -3.99 -19.92
CA THR A 265 -2.65 -2.54 -20.12
C THR A 265 -3.32 -1.74 -19.00
N TRP A 266 -4.49 -2.18 -18.54
CA TRP A 266 -5.26 -1.57 -17.45
C TRP A 266 -4.51 -1.66 -16.11
N LEU A 267 -4.02 -2.84 -15.74
CA LEU A 267 -3.31 -3.02 -14.47
C LEU A 267 -1.96 -2.30 -14.47
N ASN A 268 -1.29 -2.27 -15.63
CA ASN A 268 -0.11 -1.45 -15.84
C ASN A 268 -0.43 0.06 -15.70
N ALA A 269 -1.60 0.52 -16.14
CA ALA A 269 -2.02 1.92 -15.97
C ALA A 269 -2.29 2.25 -14.50
N ILE A 270 -2.94 1.35 -13.76
CA ILE A 270 -3.10 1.45 -12.30
C ILE A 270 -1.72 1.51 -11.63
N GLY A 271 -0.80 0.63 -12.02
CA GLY A 271 0.57 0.59 -11.52
C GLY A 271 1.42 1.84 -11.76
N ARG A 272 1.12 2.59 -12.83
CA ARG A 272 1.74 3.90 -13.09
C ARG A 272 1.14 5.01 -12.22
N ASN A 273 -0.13 4.86 -11.83
CA ASN A 273 -0.89 5.85 -11.07
C ASN A 273 -1.17 5.42 -9.61
N THR A 274 -0.26 4.63 -9.02
CA THR A 274 -0.44 4.11 -7.66
C THR A 274 -0.53 5.21 -6.61
N LEU A 275 0.20 6.31 -6.78
CA LEU A 275 0.29 7.37 -5.79
C LEU A 275 -1.04 8.09 -5.59
N GLN A 276 -1.73 8.37 -6.69
CA GLN A 276 -3.00 9.07 -6.74
C GLN A 276 -4.08 8.25 -6.05
N ILE A 277 -4.16 6.95 -6.39
CA ILE A 277 -5.06 6.01 -5.73
C ILE A 277 -4.73 5.93 -4.25
N TYR A 278 -3.44 5.79 -3.91
CA TYR A 278 -2.99 5.65 -2.53
C TYR A 278 -3.40 6.83 -1.63
N VAL A 279 -3.32 8.07 -2.10
CA VAL A 279 -3.67 9.22 -1.26
C VAL A 279 -5.18 9.48 -1.16
N LEU A 280 -5.94 9.12 -2.21
CA LEU A 280 -7.37 9.42 -2.32
C LEU A 280 -8.29 8.32 -1.79
N HIS A 281 -7.95 7.04 -1.98
CA HIS A 281 -8.88 5.92 -1.80
C HIS A 281 -9.57 5.89 -0.43
N ARG A 282 -8.87 6.29 0.64
CA ARG A 282 -9.39 6.26 1.99
C ARG A 282 -10.61 7.19 2.18
N ILE A 283 -10.60 8.36 1.54
CA ILE A 283 -11.73 9.31 1.60
C ILE A 283 -12.95 8.71 0.93
N PHE A 284 -12.78 8.09 -0.24
CA PHE A 284 -13.89 7.45 -0.97
C PHE A 284 -14.42 6.20 -0.27
N ILE A 285 -13.54 5.40 0.33
CA ILE A 285 -13.96 4.23 1.13
C ILE A 285 -14.83 4.69 2.30
N GLU A 286 -14.41 5.73 3.02
CA GLU A 286 -15.17 6.25 4.15
C GLU A 286 -16.52 6.81 3.68
N LEU A 287 -16.51 7.70 2.68
CA LEU A 287 -17.71 8.31 2.14
C LEU A 287 -18.72 7.28 1.62
N LEU A 288 -18.29 6.40 0.73
CA LEU A 288 -19.18 5.42 0.10
C LEU A 288 -19.57 4.31 1.06
N GLY A 289 -18.63 3.87 1.90
CA GLY A 289 -18.87 2.81 2.87
C GLY A 289 -19.88 3.21 3.93
N LEU A 290 -19.72 4.39 4.54
CA LEU A 290 -20.70 4.95 5.48
C LEU A 290 -22.04 5.16 4.79
N SER A 291 -22.06 5.83 3.63
CA SER A 291 -23.31 6.08 2.91
C SER A 291 -24.07 4.79 2.60
N ALA A 292 -23.38 3.76 2.11
CA ALA A 292 -23.99 2.50 1.73
C ALA A 292 -24.54 1.74 2.96
N ILE A 293 -23.79 1.69 4.06
CA ILE A 293 -24.24 1.03 5.29
C ILE A 293 -25.41 1.80 5.91
N THR A 294 -25.31 3.12 6.06
CA THR A 294 -26.38 3.96 6.62
C THR A 294 -27.67 3.79 5.83
N LEU A 295 -27.58 3.81 4.49
CA LEU A 295 -28.74 3.61 3.61
C LEU A 295 -29.34 2.21 3.77
N ALA A 296 -28.50 1.17 3.76
CA ALA A 296 -28.93 -0.22 3.91
C ALA A 296 -29.57 -0.49 5.27
N LEU A 297 -29.09 0.15 6.33
CA LEU A 297 -29.70 0.07 7.66
C LEU A 297 -31.02 0.83 7.72
N HIS A 298 -31.07 2.06 7.19
CA HIS A 298 -32.28 2.88 7.19
C HIS A 298 -33.46 2.20 6.48
N PHE A 299 -33.20 1.55 5.35
CA PHE A 299 -34.21 0.82 4.58
C PHE A 299 -34.32 -0.67 4.95
N GLY A 300 -33.59 -1.14 5.95
CA GLY A 300 -33.64 -2.54 6.41
C GLY A 300 -33.20 -3.58 5.36
N TRP A 301 -32.38 -3.19 4.38
CA TRP A 301 -31.96 -4.05 3.26
C TRP A 301 -31.19 -5.29 3.73
N PHE A 302 -30.43 -5.18 4.81
CA PHE A 302 -29.73 -6.33 5.39
C PHE A 302 -30.68 -7.44 5.88
N GLY A 303 -31.94 -7.11 6.19
CA GLY A 303 -32.98 -8.10 6.50
C GLY A 303 -33.39 -8.96 5.29
N ASN A 304 -33.13 -8.50 4.07
CA ASN A 304 -33.37 -9.27 2.86
C ASN A 304 -32.18 -10.21 2.57
N ALA A 305 -32.46 -11.52 2.46
CA ALA A 305 -31.42 -12.52 2.21
C ALA A 305 -30.69 -12.30 0.87
N GLY A 306 -31.40 -11.88 -0.18
CA GLY A 306 -30.81 -11.59 -1.49
C GLY A 306 -29.82 -10.44 -1.44
N PHE A 307 -30.18 -9.35 -0.76
CA PHE A 307 -29.26 -8.22 -0.54
C PHE A 307 -28.06 -8.64 0.32
N SER A 308 -28.26 -9.39 1.40
CA SER A 308 -27.16 -9.90 2.23
C SER A 308 -26.17 -10.76 1.44
N TRP A 309 -26.66 -11.67 0.59
CA TRP A 309 -25.80 -12.45 -0.31
C TRP A 309 -25.04 -11.58 -1.31
N ALA A 310 -25.74 -10.63 -1.94
CA ALA A 310 -25.13 -9.71 -2.90
C ALA A 310 -24.04 -8.86 -2.23
N TRP A 311 -24.29 -8.33 -1.04
CA TRP A 311 -23.32 -7.58 -0.25
C TRP A 311 -22.10 -8.45 0.09
N ALA A 312 -22.34 -9.66 0.63
CA ALA A 312 -21.28 -10.59 1.02
C ALA A 312 -20.35 -10.98 -0.16
N LEU A 313 -20.89 -11.13 -1.36
CA LEU A 313 -20.13 -11.56 -2.53
C LEU A 313 -19.48 -10.39 -3.27
N LEU A 314 -20.21 -9.30 -3.46
CA LEU A 314 -19.86 -8.26 -4.43
C LEU A 314 -19.20 -7.03 -3.80
N MET A 315 -19.55 -6.69 -2.55
CA MET A 315 -19.11 -5.43 -1.93
C MET A 315 -17.57 -5.26 -1.96
N PRO A 316 -16.74 -6.27 -1.62
CA PRO A 316 -15.29 -6.10 -1.66
C PRO A 316 -14.77 -5.78 -3.07
N VAL A 317 -15.35 -6.38 -4.11
CA VAL A 317 -14.94 -6.19 -5.50
C VAL A 317 -15.43 -4.85 -6.04
N THR A 318 -16.72 -4.54 -5.84
CA THR A 318 -17.32 -3.28 -6.30
C THR A 318 -16.73 -2.09 -5.55
N GLY A 319 -16.48 -2.21 -4.25
CA GLY A 319 -15.82 -1.20 -3.43
C GLY A 319 -14.42 -0.86 -3.95
N VAL A 320 -13.61 -1.87 -4.28
CA VAL A 320 -12.29 -1.65 -4.90
C VAL A 320 -12.40 -0.97 -6.26
N ALA A 321 -13.28 -1.47 -7.12
CA ALA A 321 -13.47 -0.93 -8.47
C ALA A 321 -13.90 0.55 -8.40
N VAL A 322 -14.96 0.86 -7.67
CA VAL A 322 -15.52 2.20 -7.55
C VAL A 322 -14.52 3.16 -6.91
N CYS A 323 -13.91 2.81 -5.77
CA CYS A 323 -12.96 3.69 -5.09
C CYS A 323 -11.71 3.95 -5.95
N THR A 324 -11.24 2.95 -6.70
CA THR A 324 -10.10 3.11 -7.61
C THR A 324 -10.46 4.02 -8.80
N LEU A 325 -11.62 3.79 -9.42
CA LEU A 325 -12.08 4.61 -10.55
C LEU A 325 -12.33 6.06 -10.14
N LEU A 326 -12.98 6.30 -9.00
CA LEU A 326 -13.18 7.64 -8.46
C LEU A 326 -11.85 8.32 -8.12
N SER A 327 -10.90 7.60 -7.53
CA SER A 327 -9.56 8.15 -7.26
C SER A 327 -8.87 8.61 -8.54
N LEU A 328 -8.96 7.82 -9.62
CA LEU A 328 -8.37 8.17 -10.90
C LEU A 328 -9.13 9.31 -11.60
N LEU A 329 -10.45 9.32 -11.51
CA LEU A 329 -11.30 10.38 -12.07
C LEU A 329 -11.00 11.71 -11.39
N VAL A 330 -11.07 11.76 -10.05
CA VAL A 330 -10.80 12.97 -9.27
C VAL A 330 -9.37 13.45 -9.49
N TRP A 331 -8.40 12.54 -9.56
CA TRP A 331 -7.04 12.94 -9.95
C TRP A 331 -7.00 13.56 -11.36
N SER A 332 -7.65 12.96 -12.36
CA SER A 332 -7.67 13.49 -13.74
C SER A 332 -8.27 14.90 -13.84
N LEU A 333 -9.27 15.18 -13.00
CA LEU A 333 -9.93 16.48 -12.90
C LEU A 333 -9.05 17.49 -12.15
N LEU A 334 -8.52 17.11 -11.00
CA LEU A 334 -7.77 18.00 -10.10
C LEU A 334 -6.32 18.23 -10.55
N ASN A 335 -5.71 17.32 -11.30
CA ASN A 335 -4.30 17.41 -11.71
C ASN A 335 -4.06 18.39 -12.87
N ARG A 336 -4.65 19.59 -12.78
CA ARG A 336 -4.60 20.67 -13.77
C ARG A 336 -4.34 22.00 -13.07
N GLY A 337 -3.67 22.93 -13.75
CA GLY A 337 -3.33 24.24 -13.20
C GLY A 337 -2.74 24.18 -11.77
N PRO A 338 -3.26 24.94 -10.80
CA PRO A 338 -2.78 24.91 -9.41
C PRO A 338 -3.07 23.59 -8.70
N GLY A 339 -4.09 22.83 -9.10
CA GLY A 339 -4.44 21.55 -8.49
C GLY A 339 -3.38 20.44 -8.69
N ARG A 340 -2.41 20.64 -9.60
CA ARG A 340 -1.20 19.80 -9.67
C ARG A 340 -0.42 19.77 -8.36
N MET A 341 -0.51 20.83 -7.55
CA MET A 341 0.10 20.89 -6.23
C MET A 341 -0.46 19.83 -5.28
N LEU A 342 -1.66 19.31 -5.51
CA LEU A 342 -2.21 18.21 -4.71
C LEU A 342 -1.42 16.90 -4.89
N PHE A 343 -0.72 16.71 -6.00
CA PHE A 343 -0.05 15.43 -6.31
C PHE A 343 1.46 15.57 -6.50
N LEU A 344 1.96 16.80 -6.58
CA LEU A 344 3.36 17.12 -6.77
C LEU A 344 3.73 18.36 -5.96
N HIS A 345 4.90 18.34 -5.32
CA HIS A 345 5.45 19.47 -4.59
C HIS A 345 5.46 20.74 -5.46
N PRO A 346 5.12 21.94 -4.96
CA PRO A 346 4.97 23.15 -5.78
C PRO A 346 6.18 23.49 -6.65
N ARG A 347 7.39 23.36 -6.10
CA ARG A 347 8.65 23.51 -6.85
C ARG A 347 8.82 22.53 -8.03
N LEU A 348 8.14 21.37 -8.04
CA LEU A 348 8.11 20.43 -9.18
C LEU A 348 7.15 20.87 -10.28
N VAL A 349 6.09 21.58 -9.91
CA VAL A 349 5.06 22.02 -10.85
C VAL A 349 5.58 23.15 -11.74
N SER A 350 6.25 24.14 -11.13
CA SER A 350 6.79 25.33 -11.82
C SER A 350 7.85 24.99 -12.89
N GLN A 351 8.67 23.94 -12.72
CA GLN A 351 9.68 23.56 -13.72
C GLN A 351 9.15 22.72 -14.89
N ARG A 352 7.90 22.25 -14.83
CA ARG A 352 7.25 21.56 -15.96
C ARG A 352 6.46 22.50 -16.87
N GLN A 353 6.37 23.78 -16.53
CA GLN A 353 6.04 24.82 -17.50
C GLN A 353 7.36 25.18 -18.19
N PRO A 354 7.57 24.82 -19.48
CA PRO A 354 8.64 25.45 -20.23
C PRO A 354 8.34 26.94 -20.29
N GLU A 355 9.39 27.75 -20.21
CA GLU A 355 9.42 29.14 -20.66
C GLU A 355 8.57 29.29 -21.94
N THR A 356 7.34 29.77 -21.79
CA THR A 356 6.49 30.20 -22.91
C THR A 356 6.19 31.68 -22.79
N GLN A 357 7.08 32.44 -22.14
CA GLN A 357 6.96 33.89 -21.94
C GLN A 357 8.29 34.66 -21.96
N THR A 358 9.34 34.10 -22.57
CA THR A 358 10.53 34.89 -22.88
C THR A 358 11.03 34.50 -24.26
N LEU A 359 10.46 35.10 -25.29
CA LEU A 359 11.13 35.55 -26.51
C LEU A 359 10.11 36.42 -27.27
N SER A 360 10.38 37.74 -27.21
CA SER A 360 9.96 38.86 -28.09
C SER A 360 8.56 38.86 -28.67
#